data_AF-A0A4R0G2M0-F1
#
_entry.id   AF-A0A4R0G2M0-F1
#
_cell.length_a   1.000
_cell.length_b   1.000
_cell.length_c   1.000
_cell.angle_alpha   90.00
_cell.angle_beta   90.00
_cell.angle_gamma   90.00
#
_symmetry.space_group_name_H-M   'P 1'
#
loop_
_entity.id
_entity.type
_entity.pdbx_description
1 polymer ?
#
loop_
_entity_poly.entity_id
_entity_poly.type
_entity_poly.pdbx_seq_one_letter_code
_entity_poly.pdbx_strand_id
1 'polypeptide(L)'
;MRKGQIRRVNLSLHLTPEQSHADLRAMQQLQQWHQSVNQSASVDDSNMEIRAFHRDVYLAGLQLFLMDPALCHHVAESLGRENLTLETLLSELQPELKPDAPSAQLEELQKIRDEVAALRPLMEQHKLALQQLRLAAKNVSAPAPERDNIEVSKVDAPVEKMQKIRQKGIF
;
A
#
# COMPACT_ATOMS: atom_id res chain seq x y z
N MET A 1 -37.68 -11.99 -26.13
CA MET A 1 -36.91 -12.15 -24.88
C MET A 1 -36.15 -13.47 -24.95
N ARG A 2 -34.82 -13.47 -25.03
CA ARG A 2 -34.05 -14.73 -25.05
C ARG A 2 -34.13 -15.33 -23.65
N LYS A 3 -34.72 -16.53 -23.51
CA LYS A 3 -34.68 -17.30 -22.26
C LYS A 3 -33.20 -17.48 -21.89
N GLY A 4 -32.76 -16.83 -20.82
CA GLY A 4 -31.37 -16.90 -20.36
C GLY A 4 -31.07 -18.35 -19.97
N GLN A 5 -30.22 -19.02 -20.74
CA GLN A 5 -29.78 -20.37 -20.43
C GLN A 5 -28.95 -20.32 -19.14
N ILE A 6 -29.38 -21.06 -18.12
CA ILE A 6 -28.63 -21.22 -16.88
C ILE A 6 -27.28 -21.86 -17.23
N ARG A 7 -26.18 -21.19 -16.84
CA ARG A 7 -24.82 -21.70 -17.02
C ARG A 7 -24.32 -22.26 -15.70
N ARG A 8 -23.92 -23.53 -15.70
CA ARG A 8 -23.33 -24.19 -14.53
C ARG A 8 -21.82 -24.05 -14.56
N VAL A 9 -21.24 -23.56 -13.48
CA VAL A 9 -19.80 -23.59 -13.23
C VAL A 9 -19.54 -24.71 -12.22
N ASN A 10 -18.51 -25.52 -12.46
CA ASN A 10 -18.12 -26.62 -11.56
C ASN A 10 -16.78 -26.25 -10.91
N LEU A 11 -16.80 -26.03 -9.60
CA LEU A 11 -15.63 -25.72 -8.78
C LEU A 11 -15.65 -26.65 -7.58
N SER A 12 -14.49 -27.25 -7.28
CA SER A 12 -14.28 -28.06 -6.09
C SER A 12 -13.39 -27.27 -5.11
N LEU A 13 -13.86 -27.10 -3.88
CA LEU A 13 -13.09 -26.54 -2.78
C LEU A 13 -12.49 -27.67 -1.94
N HIS A 14 -11.22 -27.53 -1.56
CA HIS A 14 -10.56 -28.42 -0.62
C HIS A 14 -10.37 -27.66 0.70
N LEU A 15 -10.70 -28.32 1.80
CA LEU A 15 -10.56 -27.81 3.16
C LEU A 15 -9.55 -28.69 3.91
N THR A 16 -8.82 -28.08 4.85
CA THR A 16 -7.76 -28.70 5.66
C THR A 16 -8.11 -28.61 7.15
N PRO A 17 -9.10 -29.37 7.63
CA PRO A 17 -9.62 -29.24 9.00
C PRO A 17 -8.58 -29.49 10.11
N GLU A 18 -7.55 -30.28 9.82
CA GLU A 18 -6.46 -30.56 10.78
C GLU A 18 -5.49 -29.39 10.93
N GLN A 19 -5.48 -28.45 9.99
CA GLN A 19 -4.52 -27.35 9.91
C GLN A 19 -5.17 -25.97 10.09
N SER A 20 -6.48 -25.87 9.84
CA SER A 20 -7.24 -24.64 9.91
C SER A 20 -8.50 -24.82 10.75
N HIS A 21 -8.61 -24.02 11.81
CA HIS A 21 -9.82 -23.94 12.63
C HIS A 21 -11.02 -23.41 11.83
N ALA A 22 -10.78 -22.48 10.89
CA ALA A 22 -11.81 -21.97 10.00
C ALA A 22 -12.36 -23.08 9.09
N ASP A 23 -11.47 -23.89 8.51
CA ASP A 23 -11.84 -25.03 7.68
C ASP A 23 -12.61 -26.10 8.46
N LEU A 24 -12.14 -26.44 9.67
CA LEU A 24 -12.82 -27.38 10.55
C LEU A 24 -14.24 -26.91 10.87
N ARG A 25 -14.39 -25.65 11.26
CA ARG A 25 -15.70 -25.09 11.60
C ARG A 25 -16.58 -24.96 10.35
N ALA A 26 -16.03 -24.59 9.19
CA ALA A 26 -16.76 -24.60 7.92
C ALA A 26 -17.33 -25.98 7.62
N MET A 27 -16.51 -27.04 7.73
CA MET A 27 -16.97 -28.42 7.52
C MET A 27 -18.11 -28.79 8.46
N GLN A 28 -17.99 -28.49 9.76
CA GLN A 28 -19.03 -28.80 10.74
C GLN A 28 -20.34 -28.06 10.45
N GLN A 29 -20.27 -26.75 10.17
CA GLN A 29 -21.45 -25.94 9.87
C GLN A 29 -22.13 -26.39 8.58
N LEU A 30 -21.36 -26.68 7.53
CA LEU A 30 -21.90 -27.18 6.26
C LEU A 30 -22.55 -28.56 6.42
N GLN A 31 -21.95 -29.46 7.20
CA GLN A 31 -22.54 -30.77 7.50
C GLN A 31 -23.85 -30.64 8.29
N GLN A 32 -23.86 -29.83 9.33
CA GLN A 32 -25.06 -29.59 10.15
C GLN A 32 -26.19 -28.98 9.30
N TRP A 33 -25.86 -27.98 8.49
CA TRP A 33 -26.82 -27.33 7.61
C TRP A 33 -27.38 -28.30 6.57
N HIS A 34 -26.53 -29.07 5.90
CA HIS A 34 -26.98 -30.07 4.91
C HIS A 34 -27.88 -31.14 5.54
N GLN A 35 -27.61 -31.57 6.77
CA GLN A 35 -28.50 -32.48 7.50
C GLN A 35 -29.86 -31.85 7.79
N SER A 36 -29.91 -30.56 8.15
CA SER A 36 -31.19 -29.87 8.40
C SER A 36 -32.05 -29.70 7.14
N VAL A 37 -31.44 -29.41 5.99
CA VAL A 37 -32.17 -29.22 4.72
C VAL A 37 -32.76 -30.55 4.21
N ASN A 38 -32.02 -31.64 4.34
CA ASN A 38 -32.47 -32.97 3.92
C ASN A 38 -33.54 -33.60 4.82
N GLN A 39 -33.89 -32.97 5.95
CA GLN A 39 -35.05 -33.37 6.75
C GLN A 39 -36.37 -32.85 6.17
N SER A 40 -36.33 -32.01 5.13
CA SER A 40 -37.53 -31.53 4.45
C SER A 40 -38.20 -32.64 3.62
N ALA A 41 -39.52 -32.52 3.40
CA ALA A 41 -40.34 -33.58 2.81
C ALA A 41 -40.08 -33.83 1.30
N SER A 42 -39.30 -32.98 0.63
CA SER A 42 -39.12 -32.97 -0.83
C SER A 42 -37.64 -32.86 -1.21
N VAL A 43 -37.16 -33.86 -1.95
CA VAL A 43 -35.77 -33.94 -2.42
C VAL A 43 -35.44 -32.84 -3.43
N ASP A 44 -36.39 -32.48 -4.30
CA ASP A 44 -36.18 -31.45 -5.31
C ASP A 44 -36.07 -30.05 -4.70
N ASP A 45 -36.87 -29.77 -3.67
CA ASP A 45 -36.83 -28.50 -2.94
C ASP A 45 -35.52 -28.38 -2.16
N SER A 46 -35.11 -29.45 -1.47
CA SER A 46 -33.80 -29.53 -0.79
C SER A 46 -32.64 -29.22 -1.74
N ASN A 47 -32.65 -29.83 -2.93
CA ASN A 47 -31.63 -29.60 -3.95
C ASN A 47 -31.62 -28.15 -4.47
N MET A 48 -32.78 -27.51 -4.55
CA MET A 48 -32.86 -26.11 -4.96
C MET A 48 -32.32 -25.17 -3.88
N GLU A 49 -32.63 -25.44 -2.60
CA GLU A 49 -32.10 -24.71 -1.45
C GLU A 49 -30.58 -24.85 -1.33
N ILE A 50 -30.04 -26.07 -1.49
CA ILE A 50 -28.59 -26.34 -1.56
C ILE A 50 -27.91 -25.48 -2.63
N ARG A 51 -28.48 -25.43 -3.84
CA ARG A 51 -27.92 -24.61 -4.92
C ARG A 51 -27.99 -23.12 -4.63
N ALA A 52 -29.10 -22.64 -4.07
CA ALA A 52 -29.28 -21.23 -3.72
C ALA A 52 -28.28 -20.80 -2.63
N PHE A 53 -28.16 -21.59 -1.57
CA PHE A 53 -27.20 -21.37 -0.48
C PHE A 53 -25.77 -21.25 -0.99
N HIS A 54 -25.28 -22.23 -1.76
CA HIS A 54 -23.92 -22.17 -2.29
C HIS A 54 -23.71 -20.98 -3.22
N ARG A 55 -24.69 -20.70 -4.09
CA ARG A 55 -24.63 -19.54 -4.99
C ARG A 55 -24.44 -18.24 -4.20
N ASP A 56 -25.20 -18.04 -3.13
CA ASP A 56 -25.16 -16.79 -2.37
C ASP A 56 -23.87 -16.65 -1.57
N VAL A 57 -23.37 -17.74 -0.96
CA VAL A 57 -22.05 -17.76 -0.30
C VAL A 57 -20.92 -17.41 -1.28
N TYR A 58 -20.92 -18.03 -2.47
CA TYR A 58 -19.90 -17.75 -3.49
C TYR A 58 -19.95 -16.30 -3.99
N LEU A 59 -21.15 -15.78 -4.26
CA LEU A 59 -21.31 -14.40 -4.75
C LEU A 59 -20.91 -13.37 -3.69
N ALA A 60 -21.27 -13.59 -2.43
CA ALA A 60 -20.89 -12.73 -1.32
C ALA A 60 -19.36 -12.71 -1.12
N GLY A 61 -18.73 -13.88 -1.06
CA GLY A 61 -17.28 -14.00 -0.93
C GLY A 61 -16.53 -13.38 -2.12
N LEU A 62 -17.00 -13.62 -3.34
CA LEU A 62 -16.39 -13.03 -4.54
C LEU A 62 -16.53 -11.50 -4.55
N GLN A 63 -17.68 -10.96 -4.18
CA GLN A 63 -17.87 -9.51 -4.11
C GLN A 63 -16.92 -8.89 -3.08
N LEU A 64 -16.78 -9.50 -1.90
CA LEU A 64 -15.85 -9.02 -0.88
C LEU A 64 -14.39 -9.10 -1.37
N PHE A 65 -14.00 -10.19 -2.01
CA PHE A 65 -12.67 -10.36 -2.61
C PHE A 65 -12.36 -9.31 -3.68
N LEU A 66 -13.34 -8.94 -4.50
CA LEU A 66 -13.17 -7.90 -5.53
C LEU A 66 -13.04 -6.49 -4.93
N MET A 67 -13.57 -6.26 -3.72
CA MET A 67 -13.43 -4.99 -3.01
C MET A 67 -12.07 -4.88 -2.33
N ASP A 68 -11.71 -5.89 -1.54
CA ASP A 68 -10.40 -6.01 -0.90
C ASP A 68 -10.10 -7.49 -0.58
N PRO A 69 -9.10 -8.11 -1.24
CA PRO A 69 -8.70 -9.49 -0.97
C PRO A 69 -8.31 -9.75 0.49
N ALA A 70 -7.73 -8.77 1.18
CA ALA A 70 -7.31 -8.92 2.57
C ALA A 70 -8.53 -9.01 3.50
N LEU A 71 -9.57 -8.20 3.26
CA LEU A 71 -10.83 -8.30 4.02
C LEU A 71 -11.53 -9.64 3.78
N CYS A 72 -11.53 -10.14 2.54
CA CYS A 72 -12.10 -11.46 2.25
C CYS A 72 -11.39 -12.57 3.02
N HIS A 73 -10.06 -12.54 3.05
CA HIS A 73 -9.28 -13.49 3.83
C HIS A 73 -9.55 -13.35 5.34
N HIS A 74 -9.60 -12.12 5.86
CA HIS A 74 -9.93 -11.85 7.26
C HIS A 74 -11.30 -12.41 7.66
N VAL A 75 -12.34 -12.19 6.84
CA VAL A 75 -13.68 -12.75 7.07
C VAL A 75 -13.64 -14.28 7.04
N ALA A 76 -12.92 -14.89 6.10
CA ALA A 76 -12.78 -16.34 6.03
C ALA A 76 -12.13 -16.93 7.30
N GLU A 77 -10.99 -16.37 7.73
CA GLU A 77 -10.30 -16.81 8.95
C GLU A 77 -11.13 -16.56 10.22
N SER A 78 -11.95 -15.51 10.22
CA SER A 78 -12.81 -15.17 11.34
C SER A 78 -13.79 -16.29 11.71
N LEU A 79 -14.15 -17.14 10.74
CA LEU A 79 -15.01 -18.30 10.94
C LEU A 79 -14.44 -19.25 12.00
N GLY A 80 -13.12 -19.38 12.11
CA GLY A 80 -12.46 -20.23 13.10
C GLY A 80 -12.59 -19.75 14.54
N ARG A 81 -13.02 -18.50 14.78
CA ARG A 81 -13.05 -17.88 16.10
C ARG A 81 -14.34 -18.18 16.85
N GLU A 82 -14.22 -18.50 18.13
CA GLU A 82 -15.37 -18.76 19.00
C GLU A 82 -16.01 -17.45 19.46
N ASN A 83 -17.35 -17.43 19.57
CA ASN A 83 -18.13 -16.31 20.12
C ASN A 83 -17.94 -14.96 19.38
N LEU A 84 -17.54 -14.98 18.10
CA LEU A 84 -17.45 -13.78 17.29
C LEU A 84 -18.86 -13.21 17.05
N THR A 85 -19.06 -11.95 17.42
CA THR A 85 -20.30 -11.23 17.14
C THR A 85 -20.21 -10.47 15.81
N LEU A 86 -21.36 -10.19 15.21
CA LEU A 86 -21.42 -9.38 13.99
C LEU A 86 -20.84 -7.96 14.22
N GLU A 87 -21.11 -7.37 15.39
CA GLU A 87 -20.59 -6.05 15.74
C GLU A 87 -19.06 -6.04 15.78
N THR A 88 -18.47 -7.03 16.46
CA THR A 88 -17.00 -7.18 16.53
C THR A 88 -16.39 -7.38 15.15
N LEU A 89 -16.98 -8.24 14.31
CA LEU A 89 -16.49 -8.44 12.94
C LEU A 89 -16.58 -7.16 12.12
N LEU A 90 -17.69 -6.42 12.20
CA LEU A 90 -17.83 -5.15 11.49
C LEU A 90 -16.82 -4.10 11.96
N SER A 91 -16.52 -4.03 13.26
CA SER A 91 -15.48 -3.14 13.79
C SER A 91 -14.10 -3.48 13.23
N GLU A 92 -13.76 -4.76 13.07
CA GLU A 92 -12.48 -5.19 12.50
C GLU A 92 -12.38 -4.95 10.98
N LEU A 93 -13.51 -4.98 10.28
CA LEU A 93 -13.57 -4.70 8.84
C LEU A 93 -13.59 -3.22 8.53
N GLN A 94 -13.73 -2.35 9.54
CA GLN A 94 -13.54 -0.93 9.32
C GLN A 94 -12.10 -0.71 8.92
N PRO A 95 -11.84 0.08 7.87
CA PRO A 95 -10.48 0.53 7.60
C PRO A 95 -10.00 1.18 8.89
N GLU A 96 -8.86 0.73 9.42
CA GLU A 96 -8.23 1.48 10.48
C GLU A 96 -8.06 2.89 9.96
N LEU A 97 -8.84 3.83 10.51
CA LEU A 97 -8.38 5.19 10.71
C LEU A 97 -7.19 5.05 11.65
N LYS A 98 -6.07 4.56 11.10
CA LYS A 98 -4.77 4.85 11.66
C LYS A 98 -4.81 6.36 11.81
N PRO A 99 -4.69 6.91 13.02
CA PRO A 99 -4.11 8.23 13.10
C PRO A 99 -2.73 8.03 12.47
N ASP A 100 -2.64 8.27 11.16
CA ASP A 100 -1.40 8.50 10.43
C ASP A 100 -0.58 9.33 11.37
N ALA A 101 0.45 8.77 12.02
CA ALA A 101 1.07 9.35 13.22
C ALA A 101 1.30 10.85 13.00
N PRO A 102 0.36 11.74 13.39
CA PRO A 102 0.36 13.07 12.81
C PRO A 102 1.53 13.82 13.42
N SER A 103 1.91 13.44 14.65
CA SER A 103 3.05 13.95 15.38
C SER A 103 4.35 13.82 14.61
N ALA A 104 4.72 12.63 14.12
CA ALA A 104 6.04 12.43 13.52
C ALA A 104 6.20 13.22 12.19
N GLN A 105 5.19 13.17 11.32
CA GLN A 105 5.21 13.92 10.05
C GLN A 105 5.00 15.42 10.26
N LEU A 106 4.20 15.85 11.24
CA LEU A 106 4.06 17.27 11.57
C LEU A 106 5.33 17.82 12.24
N GLU A 107 5.99 17.05 13.09
CA GLU A 107 7.28 17.41 13.69
C GLU A 107 8.37 17.53 12.62
N GLU A 108 8.41 16.61 11.66
CA GLU A 108 9.35 16.68 10.53
C GLU A 108 9.06 17.90 9.65
N LEU A 109 7.79 18.19 9.34
CA LEU A 109 7.40 19.39 8.58
C LEU A 109 7.67 20.70 9.33
N GLN A 110 7.48 20.72 10.65
CA GLN A 110 7.84 21.86 11.50
C GLN A 110 9.35 22.10 11.48
N LYS A 111 10.13 21.03 11.63
CA LYS A 111 11.59 21.09 11.57
C LYS A 111 12.10 21.60 10.22
N ILE A 112 11.54 21.10 9.12
CA ILE A 112 11.86 21.59 7.77
C ILE A 112 11.49 23.08 7.63
N ARG A 113 10.33 23.49 8.16
CA ARG A 113 9.91 24.91 8.13
C ARG A 113 10.88 25.81 8.89
N ASP A 114 11.35 25.37 10.05
CA ASP A 114 12.28 26.13 10.88
C ASP A 114 13.68 26.20 10.24
N GLU A 115 14.17 25.11 9.65
CA GLU A 115 15.41 25.10 8.89
C GLU A 115 15.36 26.07 7.69
N VAL A 116 14.24 26.08 6.95
CA VAL A 116 14.05 27.03 5.84
C VAL A 116 13.98 28.48 6.34
N ALA A 117 13.35 28.72 7.50
CA ALA A 117 13.31 30.05 8.11
C ALA A 117 14.71 30.53 8.53
N ALA A 118 15.55 29.64 9.06
CA ALA A 118 16.93 29.93 9.44
C ALA A 118 17.86 30.17 8.24
N LEU A 119 17.63 29.49 7.11
CA LEU A 119 18.45 29.64 5.90
C LEU A 119 18.14 30.89 5.08
N ARG A 120 16.91 31.42 5.13
CA ARG A 120 16.51 32.65 4.42
C ARG A 120 17.39 33.88 4.71
N PRO A 121 17.69 34.25 5.97
CA PRO A 121 18.51 35.44 6.23
C PRO A 121 19.94 35.29 5.72
N LEU A 122 20.52 34.09 5.78
CA LEU A 122 21.85 33.80 5.24
C LEU A 122 21.89 33.96 3.72
N MET A 123 20.86 33.47 3.02
CA MET A 123 20.69 33.65 1.57
C MET A 123 20.63 35.14 1.20
N GLU A 124 19.84 35.94 1.92
CA GLU A 124 19.75 37.38 1.67
C GLU A 124 21.07 38.11 1.97
N GLN A 125 21.80 37.70 3.01
CA GLN A 125 23.12 38.26 3.32
C GLN A 125 24.14 37.96 2.20
N HIS A 126 24.17 36.73 1.67
CA HIS A 126 25.03 36.36 0.55
C HIS A 126 24.68 37.16 -0.73
N LYS A 127 23.38 37.36 -0.99
CA LYS A 127 22.91 38.15 -2.13
C LYS A 127 23.34 39.61 -2.04
N LEU A 128 23.26 40.21 -0.86
CA LEU A 128 23.74 41.58 -0.61
C LEU A 128 25.25 41.69 -0.78
N ALA A 129 26.03 40.74 -0.24
CA ALA A 129 27.48 40.71 -0.41
C ALA A 129 27.89 40.60 -1.89
N LEU A 130 27.22 39.74 -2.67
CA LEU A 130 27.44 39.63 -4.12
C LEU A 130 27.07 40.92 -4.86
N GLN A 131 26.01 41.61 -4.43
CA GLN A 131 25.63 42.89 -5.03
C GLN A 131 26.68 43.98 -4.74
N GLN A 132 27.20 44.04 -3.52
CA GLN A 132 28.28 44.95 -3.14
C GLN A 132 29.57 44.66 -3.91
N LEU A 133 29.94 43.40 -4.09
CA LEU A 133 31.10 43.00 -4.90
C LEU A 133 30.93 43.38 -6.38
N ARG A 134 29.73 43.23 -6.95
CA ARG A 134 29.44 43.69 -8.32
C ARG A 134 29.53 45.20 -8.47
N LEU A 135 29.05 45.95 -7.48
CA LEU A 135 29.14 47.41 -7.47
C LEU A 135 30.59 47.89 -7.27
N ALA A 136 31.36 47.23 -6.41
CA ALA A 136 32.78 47.48 -6.23
C ALA A 136 33.59 47.16 -7.50
N ALA A 137 33.30 46.04 -8.17
CA ALA A 137 33.91 45.68 -9.45
C ALA A 137 33.54 46.67 -10.58
N LYS A 138 32.35 47.29 -10.51
CA LYS A 138 31.90 48.30 -11.48
C LYS A 138 32.49 49.69 -11.21
N ASN A 139 32.90 49.97 -9.97
CA ASN A 139 33.60 51.20 -9.58
C ASN A 139 35.12 51.15 -9.81
N VAL A 140 35.70 49.98 -10.10
CA VAL A 140 37.07 49.86 -10.60
C VAL A 140 37.04 49.87 -12.13
N SER A 141 36.84 51.05 -12.69
CA SER A 141 37.17 51.34 -14.08
C SER A 141 38.61 51.85 -14.13
N ALA A 142 39.57 50.94 -14.30
CA ALA A 142 40.89 51.24 -14.86
C ALA A 142 41.15 50.23 -15.98
N PRO A 143 41.77 50.66 -17.10
CA PRO A 143 41.73 49.92 -18.35
C PRO A 143 42.53 48.61 -18.26
N ALA A 144 42.04 47.62 -18.99
CA ALA A 144 42.67 46.33 -19.15
C ALA A 144 44.12 46.46 -19.66
N PRO A 145 45.10 45.75 -19.08
CA PRO A 145 46.24 45.31 -19.84
C PRO A 145 45.88 44.03 -20.62
N GLU A 146 46.60 43.87 -21.70
CA GLU A 146 46.40 42.92 -22.77
C GLU A 146 46.40 41.45 -22.32
N ARG A 147 45.79 40.65 -23.19
CA ARG A 147 45.67 39.21 -23.15
C ARG A 147 47.03 38.55 -22.94
N ASP A 148 47.12 37.68 -21.94
CA ASP A 148 48.02 36.53 -22.01
C ASP A 148 47.16 35.26 -21.90
N ASN A 149 47.17 34.48 -22.98
CA ASN A 149 46.51 33.19 -23.07
C ASN A 149 47.25 32.22 -22.16
N ILE A 150 46.62 31.83 -21.05
CA ILE A 150 47.05 30.65 -20.30
C ILE A 150 46.06 29.54 -20.61
N GLU A 151 46.51 28.66 -21.50
CA GLU A 151 45.91 27.39 -21.89
C GLU A 151 45.64 26.54 -20.64
N VAL A 152 44.37 26.37 -20.27
CA VAL A 152 43.97 25.45 -19.18
C VAL A 152 43.88 24.03 -19.75
N SER A 153 44.99 23.56 -20.31
CA SER A 153 45.22 22.14 -20.53
C SER A 153 45.96 21.62 -19.30
N LYS A 154 45.28 20.77 -18.52
CA LYS A 154 45.73 20.03 -17.31
C LYS A 154 45.24 20.57 -15.96
N VAL A 155 43.94 20.40 -15.69
CA VAL A 155 43.51 19.91 -14.36
C VAL A 155 42.37 18.92 -14.59
N ASP A 156 42.71 17.77 -15.17
CA ASP A 156 41.87 16.59 -15.08
C ASP A 156 42.07 15.93 -13.71
N ALA A 157 40.95 15.62 -13.06
CA ALA A 157 40.75 14.79 -11.87
C ALA A 157 41.06 15.41 -10.49
N PRO A 158 40.18 15.21 -9.46
CA PRO A 158 39.61 13.90 -9.15
C PRO A 158 38.10 13.90 -8.80
N VAL A 159 37.26 13.62 -9.81
CA VAL A 159 35.85 13.19 -9.60
C VAL A 159 35.76 11.65 -9.51
N GLU A 160 36.88 10.94 -9.55
CA GLU A 160 36.92 9.47 -9.71
C GLU A 160 36.81 8.64 -8.41
N LYS A 161 36.53 9.24 -7.25
CA LYS A 161 36.43 8.49 -5.98
C LYS A 161 35.01 8.09 -5.56
N MET A 162 33.95 8.58 -6.22
CA MET A 162 32.57 8.18 -5.86
C MET A 162 31.99 7.04 -6.72
N GLN A 163 32.56 6.73 -7.89
CA GLN A 163 32.04 5.63 -8.74
C GLN A 163 32.65 4.24 -8.41
N LYS A 164 33.76 4.18 -7.67
CA LYS A 164 34.43 2.90 -7.34
C LYS A 164 33.79 2.10 -6.19
N ILE A 165 32.77 2.62 -5.50
CA ILE A 165 32.09 1.89 -4.41
C ILE A 165 30.96 1.00 -4.96
N ARG A 166 30.50 1.19 -6.19
CA ARG A 166 29.45 0.33 -6.81
C ARG A 166 29.96 -0.95 -7.51
N GLN A 167 31.25 -1.26 -7.43
CA GLN A 167 31.85 -2.38 -8.17
C GLN A 167 32.68 -3.37 -7.34
N LYS A 168 32.64 -3.34 -6.00
CA LYS A 168 33.28 -4.38 -5.18
C LYS A 168 32.35 -4.89 -4.07
N GLY A 169 31.80 -6.08 -4.31
CA GLY A 169 30.90 -6.84 -3.43
C GLY A 169 29.95 -7.72 -4.26
N ILE A 170 30.48 -8.46 -5.24
CA ILE A 170 30.74 -9.91 -5.15
C ILE A 170 29.43 -10.69 -5.38
N PHE A 171 29.35 -11.29 -6.57
CA PHE A 171 28.66 -12.56 -6.82
C PHE A 171 29.26 -13.64 -5.92
#